data_AF-A0ABD4T035-F1
#
_entry.id   AF-A0ABD4T035-F1
#
_cell.length_a   1.000
_cell.length_b   1.000
_cell.length_c   1.000
_cell.angle_alpha   90.00
_cell.angle_beta   90.00
_cell.angle_gamma   90.00
#
_symmetry.space_group_name_H-M   'P 1'
#
loop_
_entity.id
_entity.type
_entity.pdbx_description
1 polymer ?
#
loop_
_entity_poly.entity_id
_entity_poly.type
_entity_poly.pdbx_seq_one_letter_code
_entity_poly.pdbx_strand_id
1 'polypeptide(L)' 'MQVKENAARLFRRLEDSQAHQLRQRALESPARFVQLAHNHGYSLHLKNLAEEVAALSTDALAAIFTPGVGPRRHLIRR' A
#
# COMPACT_ATOMS: atom_id res chain seq x y z
N MET A 1 -28.73 -12.49 -13.97
CA MET A 1 -27.35 -12.64 -13.45
C MET A 1 -26.62 -11.30 -13.58
N GLN A 2 -26.50 -10.49 -12.53
CA GLN A 2 -25.73 -9.21 -12.58
C GLN A 2 -24.99 -8.86 -11.27
N VAL A 3 -24.95 -9.75 -10.28
CA VAL A 3 -24.35 -9.44 -8.96
C VAL A 3 -22.82 -9.38 -9.02
N LYS A 4 -22.18 -10.17 -9.90
CA LYS A 4 -20.71 -10.26 -9.98
C LYS A 4 -20.03 -9.02 -10.55
N GLU A 5 -20.63 -8.35 -11.54
CA GLU A 5 -20.09 -7.12 -12.15
C GLU A 5 -20.13 -5.91 -11.22
N ASN A 6 -21.07 -5.89 -10.29
CA ASN A 6 -21.18 -4.84 -9.27
C ASN A 6 -20.20 -5.09 -8.12
N ALA A 7 -20.07 -6.35 -7.67
CA ALA A 7 -19.13 -6.71 -6.62
C ALA A 7 -17.67 -6.44 -7.02
N ALA A 8 -17.26 -6.79 -8.26
CA ALA A 8 -15.91 -6.54 -8.75
C ALA A 8 -15.58 -5.03 -8.86
N ARG A 9 -16.53 -4.22 -9.32
CA ARG A 9 -16.37 -2.75 -9.38
C ARG A 9 -16.31 -2.12 -7.99
N LEU A 10 -17.16 -2.57 -7.07
CA LEU A 10 -17.14 -2.10 -5.69
C LEU A 10 -15.81 -2.46 -5.02
N PHE A 11 -15.33 -3.68 -5.21
CA PHE A 11 -14.05 -4.14 -4.68
C PHE A 11 -12.89 -3.28 -5.17
N ARG A 12 -12.78 -3.00 -6.48
CA ARG A 12 -11.75 -2.09 -7.02
C ARG A 12 -11.81 -0.69 -6.40
N ARG A 13 -13.01 -0.11 -6.27
CA ARG A 13 -13.16 1.21 -5.64
C ARG A 13 -12.72 1.22 -4.18
N LEU A 14 -12.96 0.12 -3.45
CA LEU A 14 -12.50 -0.04 -2.08
C LEU A 14 -10.98 -0.15 -2.01
N GLU A 15 -10.35 -0.91 -2.92
CA GLU A 15 -8.89 -1.01 -3.02
C GLU A 15 -8.25 0.35 -3.31
N ASP A 16 -8.79 1.10 -4.28
CA ASP A 16 -8.31 2.44 -4.62
C ASP A 16 -8.43 3.40 -3.43
N SER A 17 -9.59 3.38 -2.75
CA SER A 17 -9.83 4.21 -1.56
C SER A 17 -8.87 3.86 -0.42
N GLN A 18 -8.61 2.57 -0.17
CA GLN A 18 -7.64 2.15 0.84
C GLN A 18 -6.21 2.59 0.46
N ALA A 19 -5.82 2.47 -0.81
CA ALA A 19 -4.53 2.93 -1.28
C ALA A 19 -4.34 4.44 -1.03
N HIS A 20 -5.36 5.25 -1.34
CA HIS A 20 -5.33 6.69 -1.06
C HIS A 20 -5.20 6.99 0.43
N GLN A 21 -5.95 6.28 1.29
CA GLN A 21 -5.89 6.48 2.73
C GLN A 21 -4.52 6.12 3.32
N LEU A 22 -3.92 5.01 2.87
CA LEU A 22 -2.58 4.60 3.29
C LEU A 22 -1.52 5.63 2.87
N ARG A 23 -1.62 6.18 1.65
CA ARG A 23 -0.72 7.24 1.18
C ARG A 23 -0.84 8.50 2.03
N GLN A 24 -2.07 8.92 2.34
CA GLN A 24 -2.30 10.07 3.21
C GLN A 24 -1.68 9.86 4.59
N ARG A 25 -1.91 8.69 5.21
CA ARG A 25 -1.30 8.35 6.51
C ARG A 25 0.23 8.36 6.48
N ALA A 26 0.84 7.95 5.37
CA ALA A 26 2.30 8.00 5.22
C ALA A 26 2.83 9.45 5.23
N LEU A 27 2.06 10.38 4.67
CA LEU A 27 2.39 11.81 4.61
C LEU A 27 2.00 12.57 5.88
N GLU A 28 1.01 12.11 6.65
CA GLU A 28 0.63 12.70 7.95
C GLU A 28 1.72 12.49 9.03
N SER A 29 2.49 11.41 8.94
CA SER A 29 3.60 11.13 9.86
C SER A 29 4.86 10.65 9.14
N PRO A 30 5.53 11.55 8.38
CA PRO A 30 6.64 11.20 7.48
C PRO A 30 7.78 10.46 8.16
N ALA A 31 8.23 10.96 9.32
CA ALA A 31 9.37 10.38 10.05
C ALA A 31 9.08 8.96 10.54
N ARG A 32 7.86 8.73 11.06
CA ARG A 32 7.43 7.41 11.53
C ARG A 32 7.32 6.42 10.37
N PHE A 33 6.78 6.88 9.24
CA PHE A 33 6.65 6.03 8.06
C PHE A 33 8.02 5.65 7.48
N VAL A 34 8.97 6.59 7.39
CA VAL A 34 10.35 6.29 6.94
C VAL A 34 11.04 5.27 7.86
N GLN A 35 10.85 5.37 9.17
CA GLN A 35 11.38 4.37 10.12
C GLN A 35 10.76 2.99 9.92
N LEU A 36 9.44 2.92 9.73
CA LEU A 36 8.76 1.66 9.43
C LEU A 36 9.26 1.06 8.11
N ALA A 37 9.36 1.89 7.07
CA ALA A 37 9.83 1.49 5.76
C ALA A 37 11.26 0.92 5.83
N HIS A 38 12.16 1.57 6.59
CA HIS A 38 13.51 1.08 6.84
C HIS A 38 13.52 -0.29 7.52
N ASN A 39 12.68 -0.51 8.52
CA ASN A 39 12.54 -1.81 9.19
C ASN A 39 12.03 -2.92 8.24
N HIS A 40 11.33 -2.52 7.18
CA HIS A 40 10.85 -3.39 6.12
C HIS A 40 11.83 -3.53 4.94
N GLY A 41 13.02 -2.93 5.02
CA GLY A 41 14.07 -3.00 4.00
C GLY A 41 13.93 -1.97 2.87
N TYR A 42 13.05 -0.97 3.02
CA TYR A 42 12.92 0.13 2.07
C TYR A 42 13.77 1.35 2.51
N SER A 43 14.56 1.90 1.60
CA SER A 43 15.34 3.12 1.84
C SER A 43 14.59 4.35 1.32
N LEU A 44 13.64 4.85 2.12
CA LEU A 44 12.88 6.04 1.81
C LEU A 44 13.50 7.30 2.44
N HIS A 45 13.35 8.45 1.80
CA HIS A 45 13.91 9.72 2.25
C HIS A 45 12.83 10.77 2.49
N LEU A 46 12.90 11.45 3.63
CA LEU A 46 11.96 12.52 3.99
C LEU A 46 11.85 13.62 2.93
N LYS A 47 12.96 13.95 2.25
CA LYS A 47 13.00 15.00 1.23
C LYS A 47 12.14 14.68 0.00
N ASN A 48 12.04 13.41 -0.37
CA ASN A 48 11.37 12.95 -1.59
C ASN A 48 10.17 12.05 -1.28
N LEU A 49 9.68 12.07 -0.03
CA LEU A 49 8.76 11.06 0.46
C LEU A 49 7.45 11.02 -0.35
N ALA A 50 6.94 12.17 -0.79
CA ALA A 50 5.70 12.22 -1.58
C ALA A 50 5.83 11.47 -2.92
N GLU A 51 6.96 11.63 -3.60
CA GLU A 51 7.23 10.95 -4.87
C GLU A 51 7.47 9.45 -4.65
N GLU A 52 8.24 9.11 -3.62
CA GLU A 52 8.53 7.71 -3.29
C GLU A 52 7.26 6.95 -2.83
N VAL A 53 6.39 7.59 -2.05
CA VAL A 53 5.08 7.04 -1.64
C VAL A 53 4.13 6.89 -2.82
N ALA A 54 4.18 7.80 -3.80
CA ALA A 54 3.41 7.68 -5.03
C ALA A 54 3.91 6.53 -5.93
N ALA A 55 5.22 6.26 -5.93
CA ALA A 55 5.84 5.18 -6.68
C ALA A 55 5.65 3.79 -6.04
N LEU A 56 5.35 3.72 -4.74
CA LEU A 56 5.07 2.46 -4.03
C LEU A 56 3.76 1.83 -4.51
N SER A 57 3.78 0.50 -4.71
CA SER A 57 2.56 -0.27 -4.92
C SER A 57 1.71 -0.30 -3.65
N THR A 58 0.40 -0.44 -3.80
CA THR A 58 -0.54 -0.52 -2.66
C THR A 58 -0.17 -1.64 -1.69
N ASP A 59 0.30 -2.79 -2.20
CA ASP A 59 0.75 -3.92 -1.38
C ASP A 59 1.99 -3.60 -0.56
N ALA A 60 2.99 -2.94 -1.16
CA ALA A 60 4.20 -2.54 -0.46
C ALA A 60 3.88 -1.52 0.62
N LEU A 61 3.03 -0.54 0.29
CA LEU A 61 2.57 0.48 1.22
C LEU A 61 1.82 -0.14 2.42
N ALA A 62 0.92 -1.08 2.16
CA ALA A 62 0.19 -1.83 3.19
C ALA A 62 1.13 -2.69 4.04
N ALA A 63 2.12 -3.34 3.43
CA ALA A 63 3.10 -4.16 4.14
C ALA A 63 3.95 -3.35 5.12
N ILE A 64 4.30 -2.10 4.79
CA ILE A 64 5.03 -1.18 5.67
C ILE A 64 4.19 -0.82 6.92
N PHE A 65 2.87 -0.64 6.77
CA PHE A 65 1.98 -0.34 7.90
C PHE A 65 1.60 -1.58 8.71
N THR A 66 1.67 -2.77 8.12
CA THR A 66 1.16 -4.01 8.70
C THR A 66 2.27 -5.07 8.76
N PRO A 67 3.18 -4.97 9.74
CA PRO A 67 4.30 -5.90 9.85
C PRO A 67 3.80 -7.34 10.04
N GLY A 68 4.39 -8.29 9.30
CA GLY A 68 4.01 -9.70 9.31
C GLY A 68 2.94 -10.11 8.28
N VAL A 69 2.27 -9.15 7.64
CA VAL A 69 1.38 -9.41 6.49
C VAL A 69 2.17 -9.14 5.21
N GLY A 70 2.89 -10.15 4.73
CA GLY A 70 3.59 -10.07 3.45
C GLY A 70 2.62 -9.86 2.28
N PRO A 71 3.11 -9.39 1.12
CA PRO A 71 2.27 -9.25 -0.07
C PRO A 71 1.61 -10.61 -0.36
N ARG A 72 0.30 -10.61 -0.59
CA ARG A 72 -0.44 -11.81 -1.00
C ARG A 72 -0.01 -12.19 -2.42
N ARG A 73 1.18 -12.77 -2.55
CA ARG A 73 1.61 -13.36 -3.80
C ARG A 73 0.77 -14.60 -3.99
N HIS A 74 -0.17 -14.54 -4.92
CA HIS A 74 -0.83 -15.73 -5.40
C HIS A 74 0.29 -16.69 -5.84
N LEU A 75 0.42 -17.83 -5.18
CA LEU A 75 1.35 -18.89 -5.57
C LEU A 75 0.84 -19.48 -6.88
N ILE A 76 1.04 -18.76 -7.98
CA ILE A 76 0.77 -19.30 -9.31
C ILE A 76 1.90 -20.29 -9.58
N ARG A 77 1.58 -21.58 -9.46
CA ARG A 77 2.43 -22.66 -9.97
C ARG A 77 2.49 -22.48 -11.49
N ARG A 78 3.67 -22.11 -12.01
CA ARG A 78 3.95 -22.22 -13.44
C ARG A 78 4.07 -23.70 -13.82
#